data_AF-X5J6G4-F1
#
_entry.id   AF-X5J6G4-F1
#
_cell.length_a   1.000
_cell.length_b   1.000
_cell.length_c   1.000
_cell.angle_alpha   90.00
_cell.angle_beta   90.00
_cell.angle_gamma   90.00
#
_symmetry.space_group_name_H-M   'P 1'
#
loop_
_entity.id
_entity.type
_entity.pdbx_description
1 polymer ?
#
loop_
_entity_poly.entity_id
_entity_poly.type
_entity_poly.pdbx_seq_one_letter_code
_entity_poly.pdbx_strand_id
1 'polypeptide(L)'
;AVPLSRSEKCIVGTGLERQAALDSGVTAIAEHEGKIIYTNTDKIILLGNGDTLSIPLVMYQRSNKNTCMHQKPQVPRGKCIKKG
;
A
#
# COMPACT_ATOMS: atom_id res chain seq x y z
N ALA A 1 -3.06 12.44 15.60
CA ALA A 1 -1.71 12.23 15.06
C ALA A 1 -1.61 12.86 13.69
N VAL A 2 -0.42 13.34 13.30
CA VAL A 2 -0.14 13.82 11.93
C VAL A 2 0.76 12.80 11.22
N PRO A 3 0.61 12.57 9.90
CA PRO A 3 1.49 11.69 9.16
C PRO A 3 2.92 12.20 9.15
N LEU A 4 3.88 11.34 9.48
CA LEU A 4 5.31 11.64 9.41
C LEU A 4 5.87 11.26 8.04
N SER A 5 6.96 11.90 7.61
CA SER A 5 7.67 11.52 6.37
C SER A 5 8.18 10.06 6.43
N ARG A 6 8.58 9.62 7.63
CA ARG A 6 8.97 8.26 7.95
C ARG A 6 8.14 7.77 9.15
N SER A 7 7.18 6.90 8.87
CA SER A 7 6.38 6.23 9.90
C SER A 7 7.11 5.00 10.41
N GLU A 8 7.02 4.75 11.71
CA GLU A 8 7.60 3.57 12.37
C GLU A 8 6.50 2.84 13.14
N LYS A 9 6.63 1.51 13.24
CA LYS A 9 5.70 0.69 14.03
C LYS A 9 5.96 0.92 15.53
N CYS A 10 4.91 0.81 16.34
CA CYS A 10 5.09 0.79 17.80
C CYS A 10 5.96 -0.41 18.23
N ILE A 11 6.75 -0.21 19.29
CA ILE A 11 7.55 -1.28 19.90
C ILE A 11 6.65 -2.21 20.72
N VAL A 12 5.68 -1.63 21.44
CA VAL A 12 4.65 -2.36 22.19
C VAL A 12 3.29 -2.00 21.58
N GLY A 13 2.53 -3.01 21.19
CA GLY A 13 1.24 -2.86 20.53
C GLY A 13 0.16 -3.74 21.14
N THR A 14 -1.07 -3.48 20.74
CA THR A 14 -2.29 -4.16 21.18
C THR A 14 -2.69 -5.32 20.26
N GLY A 15 -2.17 -5.36 19.03
CA GLY A 15 -2.52 -6.32 17.99
C GLY A 15 -3.64 -5.84 17.05
N LEU A 16 -4.33 -4.75 17.38
CA LEU A 16 -5.40 -4.18 16.56
C LEU A 16 -4.88 -3.32 15.40
N GLU A 17 -3.58 -3.00 15.38
CA GLU A 17 -2.99 -2.03 14.46
C GLU A 17 -3.12 -2.48 13.00
N ARG A 18 -2.96 -3.77 12.74
CA ARG A 18 -3.06 -4.33 11.38
C ARG A 18 -4.47 -4.18 10.84
N GLN A 19 -5.48 -4.55 11.63
CA GLN A 19 -6.87 -4.48 11.22
C GLN A 19 -7.31 -3.03 11.05
N ALA A 20 -6.96 -2.16 12.00
CA ALA A 20 -7.23 -0.72 11.89
C ALA A 20 -6.59 -0.08 10.64
N ALA A 21 -5.37 -0.50 10.25
CA ALA A 21 -4.71 -0.01 9.05
C ALA A 21 -5.40 -0.48 7.75
N LEU A 22 -5.90 -1.72 7.71
CA LEU A 22 -6.67 -2.24 6.58
C LEU A 22 -8.03 -1.54 6.48
N ASP A 23 -8.76 -1.44 7.59
CA ASP A 23 -10.10 -0.84 7.65
C ASP A 23 -10.09 0.67 7.40
N SER A 24 -8.93 1.33 7.56
CA SER A 24 -8.78 2.75 7.24
C SER A 24 -9.00 3.07 5.76
N GLY A 25 -8.86 2.09 4.86
CA GLY A 25 -8.95 2.28 3.41
C GLY A 25 -7.78 3.08 2.80
N VAL A 26 -6.79 3.50 3.61
CA VAL A 26 -5.64 4.29 3.15
C VAL A 26 -4.55 3.40 2.54
N THR A 27 -4.55 2.10 2.81
CA THR A 27 -3.53 1.17 2.31
C THR A 27 -3.92 0.63 0.93
N ALA A 28 -2.99 0.60 -0.02
CA ALA A 28 -3.19 -0.07 -1.31
C ALA A 28 -3.11 -1.59 -1.12
N ILE A 29 -4.20 -2.29 -1.46
CA ILE A 29 -4.36 -3.74 -1.29
C ILE A 29 -4.41 -4.42 -2.67
N ALA A 30 -3.89 -5.64 -2.77
CA ALA A 30 -4.03 -6.45 -3.98
C ALA A 30 -5.40 -7.14 -3.99
N GLU A 31 -6.26 -6.74 -4.92
CA GLU A 31 -7.60 -7.35 -5.10
C GLU A 31 -7.54 -8.78 -5.64
N HIS A 32 -6.44 -9.10 -6.34
CA HIS A 32 -6.19 -10.39 -6.97
C HIS A 32 -4.80 -10.90 -6.61
N GLU A 33 -4.66 -12.22 -6.57
CA GLU A 33 -3.33 -12.84 -6.47
C GLU A 33 -2.56 -12.72 -7.78
N GLY A 34 -1.24 -12.68 -7.69
CA GLY A 34 -0.39 -12.60 -8.87
C GLY A 34 1.06 -12.29 -8.54
N LYS A 35 1.86 -12.14 -9.60
CA LYS A 35 3.29 -11.84 -9.51
C LYS A 35 3.54 -10.39 -9.89
N ILE A 36 4.35 -9.70 -9.09
CA ILE A 36 4.74 -8.32 -9.39
C ILE A 36 5.69 -8.31 -10.57
N ILE A 37 5.27 -7.69 -11.66
CA ILE A 37 6.12 -7.56 -12.86
C ILE A 37 6.88 -6.24 -12.87
N TYR A 38 6.31 -5.21 -12.24
CA TYR A 38 6.89 -3.87 -12.20
C TYR A 38 6.42 -3.09 -10.98
N THR A 39 7.30 -2.26 -10.43
CA THR A 39 7.03 -1.41 -9.28
C THR A 39 7.61 -0.03 -9.56
N ASN A 40 6.76 0.99 -9.51
CA ASN A 40 7.15 2.39 -9.57
C ASN A 40 6.66 3.12 -8.32
N THR A 41 7.05 4.38 -8.18
CA THR A 41 6.59 5.25 -7.10
C THR A 41 5.10 5.56 -7.18
N ASP A 42 4.53 5.67 -8.37
CA ASP A 42 3.13 6.04 -8.62
C ASP A 42 2.19 4.85 -8.86
N LYS A 43 2.72 3.65 -9.14
CA LYS A 43 1.92 2.45 -9.40
C LYS A 43 2.69 1.15 -9.23
N ILE A 44 1.95 0.09 -8.94
CA ILE A 44 2.44 -1.30 -8.91
C ILE A 44 1.73 -2.08 -10.01
N ILE A 45 2.46 -2.87 -10.78
CA ILE A 45 1.89 -3.72 -11.83
C ILE A 45 2.06 -5.19 -11.44
N LEU A 46 0.94 -5.90 -11.41
CA LEU A 46 0.80 -7.30 -11.06
C LEU A 46 0.31 -8.08 -12.29
N LEU A 47 0.86 -9.27 -12.51
CA LEU A 47 0.35 -10.25 -13.47
C LEU A 47 -0.40 -11.34 -12.70
N GLY A 48 -1.71 -11.44 -12.90
CA GLY A 48 -2.58 -12.41 -12.23
C GLY A 48 -3.64 -12.95 -13.18
N ASN A 49 -3.92 -14.26 -13.12
CA ASN A 49 -4.92 -14.93 -13.98
C ASN A 49 -4.80 -14.68 -15.50
N GLY A 50 -3.58 -14.39 -15.99
CA GLY A 50 -3.32 -14.08 -17.40
C GLY A 50 -3.42 -12.59 -17.74
N ASP A 51 -3.95 -11.77 -16.83
CA ASP A 51 -4.14 -10.33 -17.03
C ASP A 51 -3.13 -9.49 -16.25
N THR A 52 -2.84 -8.30 -16.79
CA THR A 52 -1.98 -7.31 -16.14
C THR A 52 -2.85 -6.31 -15.40
N LEU A 53 -2.73 -6.30 -14.07
CA LEU A 53 -3.45 -5.42 -13.16
C LEU A 53 -2.54 -4.28 -12.70
N SER A 54 -3.04 -3.05 -12.76
CA SER A 54 -2.33 -1.85 -12.29
C SER A 54 -2.97 -1.33 -11.02
N ILE A 55 -2.19 -1.22 -9.95
CA ILE A 55 -2.58 -0.64 -8.67
C ILE A 55 -1.95 0.76 -8.58
N PRO A 56 -2.72 1.85 -8.79
CA PRO A 56 -2.21 3.20 -8.64
C PRO A 56 -1.93 3.52 -7.16
N LEU A 57 -0.89 4.32 -6.92
CA LEU A 57 -0.49 4.79 -5.60
C LEU A 57 -0.75 6.29 -5.47
N VAL A 58 -1.21 6.69 -4.29
CA VAL A 58 -1.42 8.10 -3.96
C VAL A 58 -0.07 8.76 -3.66
N MET A 59 0.26 9.81 -4.42
CA MET A 59 1.53 10.53 -4.31
C MET A 59 1.31 12.00 -3.93
N TYR A 60 1.80 12.40 -2.75
CA TYR A 60 1.81 13.80 -2.28
C TYR A 60 0.45 14.50 -2.32
N GLN A 61 -0.63 13.76 -2.06
CA GLN A 61 -1.98 14.31 -2.07
C GLN A 61 -2.26 15.06 -0.77
N ARG A 62 -2.88 16.24 -0.89
CA ARG A 62 -3.32 17.04 0.25
C ARG A 62 -4.61 16.47 0.85
N SER A 63 -4.67 16.28 2.16
CA SER A 63 -5.88 15.88 2.88
C SER A 63 -6.76 17.08 3.24
N ASN A 64 -8.01 16.81 3.62
CA ASN A 64 -8.95 17.83 4.10
C ASN A 64 -8.43 18.62 5.31
N LYS A 65 -7.52 18.03 6.10
CA LYS A 65 -6.87 18.67 7.26
C LYS A 65 -5.46 19.15 6.94
N ASN A 66 -5.16 19.37 5.66
CA ASN A 66 -3.88 19.87 5.18
C ASN A 66 -2.66 19.00 5.53
N THR A 67 -2.85 17.69 5.70
CA THR A 67 -1.75 16.72 5.85
C THR A 67 -1.40 16.06 4.53
N CYS A 68 -0.19 15.51 4.41
CA CYS A 68 0.26 14.80 3.22
C CYS A 68 -0.20 13.33 3.26
N MET A 69 -0.86 12.88 2.20
CA MET A 69 -1.20 11.48 1.93
C MET A 69 -0.25 10.97 0.85
N HIS A 70 0.56 9.98 1.22
CA HIS A 70 1.59 9.42 0.35
C HIS A 70 1.75 7.93 0.64
N GLN A 71 1.47 7.10 -0.36
CA GLN A 71 1.62 5.66 -0.32
C GLN A 71 2.99 5.27 -0.89
N LYS A 72 3.66 4.33 -0.24
CA LYS A 72 4.96 3.80 -0.68
C LYS A 72 4.81 2.32 -1.01
N PRO A 73 5.28 1.86 -2.18
CA PRO A 73 5.28 0.44 -2.49
C PRO A 73 6.20 -0.32 -1.50
N GLN A 74 5.69 -1.40 -0.91
CA GLN A 74 6.42 -2.21 0.10
C GLN A 74 6.98 -3.53 -0.47
N VAL A 75 6.81 -3.76 -1.77
CA VAL A 75 6.97 -5.07 -2.38
C VAL A 75 7.96 -5.02 -3.55
N PRO A 76 8.96 -5.92 -3.59
CA PRO A 76 9.95 -5.94 -4.67
C PRO A 76 9.42 -6.67 -5.90
N ARG A 77 9.96 -6.31 -7.08
CA ARG A 77 9.70 -7.00 -8.35
C ARG A 77 9.95 -8.50 -8.23
N GLY A 78 9.08 -9.30 -8.84
CA GLY A 78 9.19 -10.76 -8.88
C GLY A 78 8.54 -11.49 -7.70
N LYS A 79 8.10 -10.77 -6.66
CA LYS A 79 7.38 -11.36 -5.53
C LYS A 79 5.96 -11.78 -5.95
N CYS A 80 5.53 -12.96 -5.50
CA CYS A 80 4.13 -13.39 -5.61
C CYS A 80 3.34 -12.86 -4.40
N ILE A 81 2.20 -12.24 -4.65
CA ILE A 81 1.28 -11.72 -3.64
C ILE A 81 -0.03 -12.49 -3.73
N LYS A 82 -0.64 -12.80 -2.59
CA LYS A 82 -2.01 -13.33 -2.51
C LYS A 82 -3.01 -12.17 -2.47
N LYS A 83 -4.27 -12.47 -2.76
CA LYS A 83 -5.35 -11.52 -2.50
C LYS A 83 -5.40 -11.15 -1.00
N GLY A 84 -5.54 -9.85 -0.70
CA GLY A 84 -5.71 -9.32 0.66
C GLY A 84 -4.45 -8.79 1.30
#